data_AF-A0A3A5VT74-F1
#
_entry.id   AF-A0A3A5VT74-F1
#
_cell.length_a   1.000
_cell.length_b   1.000
_cell.length_c   1.000
_cell.angle_alpha   90.00
_cell.angle_beta   90.00
_cell.angle_gamma   90.00
#
_symmetry.space_group_name_H-M   'P 1'
#
loop_
_entity.id
_entity.type
_entity.pdbx_description
1 polymer ?
#
loop_
_entity_poly.entity_id
_entity_poly.type
_entity_poly.pdbx_seq_one_letter_code
_entity_poly.pdbx_strand_id
1 'polypeptide(L)'
;MRCGQEEESIPSTMADTFSGADDPAGWPGHLWLEGRTVVHLQSNQERPSHMPRGPVAKSRTGFINPAMAPARTRSVLLLQDALEYGWLAENRPIRALDALCATGIRVRRWRNEIAPELQERLHITANDLDSQALDWALSSVRNNRTNGSFPELEDEQMPIEHITEDGIHFQRYDARMAMIQGSFQWIDLDPFGSPVQFLDTAIQGLGRVGVLEVTATDTAALTGSSSTSGMRRYGHNGIVDHYAHDDAVRVLLGTVATSAARLDRSIEPILALFDGHHVRVSVLVRKSKLGADENRQQMGWRVRHDDLPYTFVKHPNPEQFERSSGPMWIGPLWNEDITGRMTEDHAVNCCLPTEDDLKSCGETGLEWSDLDQVYAERELRRSVRYISDASSLLSSEHLLLPYDQIAPWAKAASMPSMIDLISALNEDGYLTARVPDLRPYIATKAPYEAVLEMVRKMDSTE
;
A
#
# COMPACT_ATOMS: atom_id res chain seq x y z
N MET A 1 34.51 -4.91 10.73
CA MET A 1 34.90 -5.52 12.02
C MET A 1 34.41 -6.96 11.96
N ARG A 2 35.31 -7.94 11.83
CA ARG A 2 34.96 -9.37 11.80
C ARG A 2 34.83 -9.83 13.25
N CYS A 3 33.64 -10.22 13.68
CA CYS A 3 33.48 -10.99 14.93
C CYS A 3 33.60 -12.47 14.60
N GLY A 4 34.25 -13.18 15.53
CA GLY A 4 34.80 -14.51 15.34
C GLY A 4 33.76 -15.60 15.11
N GLN A 5 34.21 -16.64 14.43
CA GLN A 5 33.55 -17.92 14.31
C GLN A 5 33.56 -18.63 15.65
N GLU A 6 32.38 -19.03 16.13
CA GLU A 6 32.20 -20.28 16.84
C GLU A 6 31.07 -21.02 16.11
N GLU A 7 31.41 -22.18 15.54
CA GLU A 7 30.45 -23.10 14.94
C GLU A 7 29.60 -23.72 16.04
N GLU A 8 28.47 -23.09 16.37
CA GLU A 8 27.39 -23.77 17.08
C GLU A 8 26.49 -24.47 16.06
N SER A 9 26.50 -25.81 16.12
CA SER A 9 25.59 -26.66 15.37
C SER A 9 24.14 -26.30 15.70
N ILE A 10 23.43 -25.76 14.72
CA ILE A 10 21.99 -25.47 14.81
C ILE A 10 21.26 -26.81 15.04
N PRO A 11 20.38 -26.94 16.05
CA PRO A 11 19.63 -28.17 16.26
C PRO A 11 18.71 -28.43 15.08
N SER A 12 18.80 -29.61 14.48
CA SER A 12 17.81 -30.10 13.52
C SER A 12 16.49 -30.36 14.25
N THR A 13 15.68 -29.33 14.42
CA THR A 13 14.24 -29.54 14.56
C THR A 13 13.77 -30.16 13.26
N MET A 14 13.25 -31.39 13.30
CA MET A 14 12.39 -31.90 12.23
C MET A 14 11.24 -30.92 12.06
N ALA A 15 11.45 -29.91 11.23
CA ALA A 15 10.44 -28.95 10.86
C ALA A 15 9.60 -29.62 9.78
N ASP A 16 8.27 -29.58 9.92
CA ASP A 16 7.38 -29.88 8.81
C ASP A 16 7.84 -29.03 7.60
N THR A 17 8.53 -29.69 6.67
CA THR A 17 9.00 -29.09 5.42
C THR A 17 7.76 -28.80 4.60
N PHE A 18 7.60 -27.56 4.11
CA PHE A 18 6.58 -27.28 3.11
C PHE A 18 7.02 -28.01 1.84
N SER A 19 6.43 -29.18 1.59
CA SER A 19 6.77 -29.98 0.41
C SER A 19 5.96 -29.51 -0.80
N GLY A 20 4.83 -28.85 -0.54
CA GLY A 20 3.76 -28.64 -1.49
C GLY A 20 3.25 -29.93 -2.13
N ALA A 21 3.68 -31.12 -1.72
CA ALA A 21 3.53 -32.34 -2.54
C ALA A 21 2.06 -32.80 -2.68
N ASP A 22 1.24 -32.51 -1.67
CA ASP A 22 -0.17 -32.87 -1.60
C ASP A 22 -1.04 -31.62 -1.45
N ASP A 23 -2.26 -31.67 -1.97
CA ASP A 23 -3.25 -30.62 -1.76
C ASP A 23 -3.56 -30.46 -0.26
N PRO A 24 -3.63 -29.23 0.26
CA PRO A 24 -3.85 -29.00 1.68
C PRO A 24 -5.28 -29.35 2.10
N ALA A 25 -5.48 -29.60 3.39
CA ALA A 25 -6.81 -29.92 3.93
C ALA A 25 -7.83 -28.81 3.60
N GLY A 26 -8.96 -29.21 3.01
CA GLY A 26 -10.03 -28.29 2.59
C GLY A 26 -9.88 -27.71 1.19
N TRP A 27 -8.88 -28.13 0.42
CA TRP A 27 -8.71 -27.80 -1.00
C TRP A 27 -9.86 -28.32 -1.88
N PRO A 28 -10.27 -27.62 -2.97
CA PRO A 28 -9.84 -26.28 -3.39
C PRO A 28 -10.61 -25.15 -2.68
N GLY A 29 -11.49 -25.48 -1.73
CA GLY A 29 -12.34 -24.50 -1.06
C GLY A 29 -13.35 -23.84 -1.99
N HIS A 30 -13.61 -22.55 -1.79
CA HIS A 30 -14.45 -21.72 -2.66
C HIS A 30 -13.59 -20.90 -3.61
N LEU A 31 -13.89 -20.98 -4.90
CA LEU A 31 -13.22 -20.20 -5.94
C LEU A 31 -13.82 -18.80 -6.06
N TRP A 32 -12.95 -17.82 -6.28
CA TRP A 32 -13.28 -16.42 -6.53
C TRP A 32 -12.21 -15.80 -7.44
N LEU A 33 -12.49 -14.68 -8.12
CA LEU A 33 -11.47 -13.89 -8.80
C LEU A 33 -11.20 -12.59 -8.05
N GLU A 34 -9.93 -12.35 -7.71
CA GLU A 34 -9.47 -11.02 -7.36
C GLU A 34 -8.55 -10.50 -8.47
N GLY A 35 -8.97 -9.41 -9.12
CA GLY A 35 -8.36 -9.03 -10.38
C GLY A 35 -8.54 -10.16 -11.40
N ARG A 36 -7.47 -10.54 -12.10
CA ARG A 36 -7.45 -11.65 -13.07
C ARG A 36 -7.04 -12.98 -12.42
N THR A 37 -6.92 -13.02 -11.09
CA THR A 37 -6.29 -14.13 -10.38
C THR A 37 -7.30 -14.95 -9.59
N VAL A 38 -7.35 -16.25 -9.84
CA VAL A 38 -8.18 -17.20 -9.08
C VAL A 38 -7.68 -17.29 -7.65
N VAL A 39 -8.59 -17.07 -6.71
CA VAL A 39 -8.41 -17.16 -5.27
C VAL A 39 -9.10 -18.41 -4.75
N HIS A 40 -8.39 -19.20 -3.95
CA HIS A 40 -8.94 -20.33 -3.21
C HIS A 40 -9.20 -19.90 -1.77
N LEU A 41 -10.47 -19.63 -1.46
CA LEU A 41 -10.92 -19.30 -0.11
C LEU A 41 -11.24 -20.60 0.63
N GLN A 42 -10.91 -20.68 1.91
CA GLN A 42 -11.30 -21.84 2.73
C GLN A 42 -12.84 -21.96 2.78
N SER A 43 -13.37 -23.17 2.95
CA SER A 43 -14.82 -23.42 2.92
C SER A 43 -15.64 -22.67 4.00
N ASN A 44 -14.97 -22.14 5.02
CA ASN A 44 -15.58 -21.31 6.07
C ASN A 44 -15.49 -19.80 5.76
N GLN A 45 -14.85 -19.40 4.67
CA GLN A 45 -14.78 -18.02 4.20
C GLN A 45 -15.89 -17.78 3.17
N GLU A 46 -16.74 -16.80 3.45
CA GLU A 46 -17.77 -16.38 2.50
C GLU A 46 -17.14 -15.64 1.31
N ARG A 47 -17.80 -15.70 0.15
CA ARG A 47 -17.43 -14.86 -1.00
C ARG A 47 -17.48 -13.39 -0.59
N PRO A 48 -16.52 -12.55 -1.05
CA PRO A 48 -16.56 -11.13 -0.78
C PRO A 48 -17.90 -10.53 -1.21
N SER A 49 -18.54 -9.75 -0.33
CA SER A 49 -19.76 -9.01 -0.65
C SER A 49 -19.46 -7.51 -0.80
N HIS A 50 -20.46 -6.70 -1.15
CA HIS A 50 -20.30 -5.26 -1.29
C HIS A 50 -19.83 -4.61 0.03
N MET A 51 -18.64 -4.00 0.00
CA MET A 51 -17.91 -3.48 1.17
C MET A 51 -17.58 -4.57 2.21
N PRO A 52 -16.53 -5.40 1.97
CA PRO A 52 -16.10 -6.37 2.96
C PRO A 52 -15.73 -5.66 4.27
N ARG A 53 -16.37 -6.07 5.37
CA ARG A 53 -16.26 -5.40 6.68
C ARG A 53 -14.88 -5.61 7.28
N GLY A 54 -14.11 -4.53 7.45
CA GLY A 54 -13.01 -4.44 8.41
C GLY A 54 -11.85 -5.41 8.18
N PRO A 55 -10.78 -5.31 8.97
CA PRO A 55 -9.93 -6.48 9.20
C PRO A 55 -10.81 -7.53 9.88
N VAL A 56 -10.98 -8.69 9.25
CA VAL A 56 -11.62 -9.83 9.91
C VAL A 56 -10.85 -10.10 11.20
N ALA A 57 -11.54 -10.07 12.35
CA ALA A 57 -10.93 -10.33 13.66
C ALA A 57 -10.13 -11.63 13.55
N LYS A 58 -8.83 -11.62 13.92
CA LYS A 58 -7.86 -12.73 13.81
C LYS A 58 -8.59 -14.07 13.69
N SER A 59 -9.00 -14.47 12.47
CA SER A 59 -9.42 -15.83 12.28
C SER A 59 -8.14 -16.61 12.54
N ARG A 60 -8.23 -17.74 13.24
CA ARG A 60 -7.04 -18.56 13.48
C ARG A 60 -6.38 -19.05 12.18
N THR A 61 -6.98 -18.76 11.03
CA THR A 61 -6.49 -19.19 9.73
C THR A 61 -5.77 -18.06 8.98
N GLY A 62 -6.14 -16.77 9.05
CA GLY A 62 -5.31 -15.68 8.50
C GLY A 62 -5.03 -15.71 6.98
N PHE A 63 -5.78 -16.51 6.20
CA PHE A 63 -5.43 -16.81 4.79
C PHE A 63 -5.57 -15.60 3.85
N ILE A 64 -6.76 -14.98 3.75
CA ILE A 64 -7.02 -13.84 2.84
C ILE A 64 -8.03 -12.88 3.46
N ASN A 65 -7.72 -11.57 3.41
CA ASN A 65 -8.66 -10.50 3.72
C ASN A 65 -9.11 -9.78 2.43
N PRO A 66 -10.38 -9.88 2.01
CA PRO A 66 -10.89 -9.19 0.83
C PRO A 66 -10.82 -7.65 0.94
N ALA A 67 -10.83 -7.09 2.14
CA ALA A 67 -10.67 -5.64 2.34
C ALA A 67 -9.30 -5.11 1.90
N MET A 68 -8.33 -6.00 1.65
CA MET A 68 -6.99 -5.66 1.15
C MET A 68 -6.89 -5.72 -0.38
N ALA A 69 -7.96 -6.07 -1.09
CA ALA A 69 -7.97 -6.14 -2.56
C ALA A 69 -7.59 -4.80 -3.23
N PRO A 70 -8.07 -3.62 -2.77
CA PRO A 70 -7.64 -2.34 -3.33
C PRO A 70 -6.12 -2.13 -3.22
N ALA A 71 -5.52 -2.45 -2.07
CA ALA A 71 -4.08 -2.35 -1.87
C ALA A 71 -3.28 -3.30 -2.78
N ARG A 72 -3.78 -4.51 -3.03
CA ARG A 72 -3.17 -5.45 -3.99
C ARG A 72 -3.29 -4.96 -5.43
N THR A 73 -4.43 -4.39 -5.82
CA THR A 73 -4.60 -3.78 -7.15
C THR A 73 -3.61 -2.65 -7.36
N ARG A 74 -3.46 -1.74 -6.39
CA ARG A 74 -2.47 -0.66 -6.50
C ARG A 74 -1.04 -1.17 -6.55
N SER A 75 -0.72 -2.26 -5.85
CA SER A 75 0.61 -2.89 -5.93
C SER A 75 0.92 -3.44 -7.33
N VAL A 76 -0.06 -4.09 -8.01
CA VAL A 76 0.07 -4.51 -9.42
C VAL A 76 0.35 -3.30 -10.32
N LEU A 77 -0.46 -2.24 -10.21
CA LEU A 77 -0.33 -1.05 -11.05
C LEU A 77 1.00 -0.32 -10.84
N LEU A 78 1.44 -0.17 -9.59
CA LEU A 78 2.72 0.48 -9.29
C LEU A 78 3.92 -0.35 -9.78
N LEU A 79 3.88 -1.67 -9.64
CA LEU A 79 4.97 -2.54 -10.10
C LEU A 79 5.03 -2.62 -11.63
N GLN A 80 3.87 -2.66 -12.29
CA GLN A 80 3.78 -2.54 -13.75
C GLN A 80 4.33 -1.19 -14.23
N ASP A 81 3.92 -0.08 -13.63
CA ASP A 81 4.41 1.27 -13.97
C ASP A 81 5.93 1.37 -13.80
N ALA A 82 6.50 0.74 -12.77
CA ALA A 82 7.94 0.66 -12.55
C ALA A 82 8.69 -0.08 -13.67
N LEU A 83 8.10 -1.15 -14.18
CA LEU A 83 8.64 -1.97 -15.28
C LEU A 83 8.52 -1.24 -16.63
N GLU A 84 7.35 -0.64 -16.90
CA GLU A 84 7.04 0.06 -18.15
C GLU A 84 7.87 1.34 -18.33
N TYR A 85 7.90 2.20 -17.31
CA TYR A 85 8.56 3.51 -17.38
C TYR A 85 9.99 3.49 -16.85
N GLY A 86 10.43 2.36 -16.27
CA GLY A 86 11.83 2.15 -15.89
C GLY A 86 12.35 3.05 -14.78
N TRP A 87 11.50 3.73 -14.01
CA TRP A 87 11.94 4.67 -12.97
C TRP A 87 12.59 3.99 -11.74
N LEU A 88 12.44 2.67 -11.61
CA LEU A 88 13.07 1.87 -10.55
C LEU A 88 14.40 1.25 -11.00
N ALA A 89 14.40 0.59 -12.16
CA ALA A 89 15.52 -0.26 -12.61
C ALA A 89 15.90 -0.06 -14.09
N GLU A 90 15.35 0.95 -14.78
CA GLU A 90 15.45 1.13 -16.23
C GLU A 90 14.95 -0.12 -16.97
N ASN A 91 15.78 -0.76 -17.79
CA ASN A 91 15.48 -2.04 -18.47
C ASN A 91 16.03 -3.27 -17.73
N ARG A 92 16.54 -3.09 -16.51
CA ARG A 92 17.10 -4.20 -15.73
C ARG A 92 16.01 -5.01 -15.02
N PRO A 93 16.34 -6.24 -14.60
CA PRO A 93 15.45 -7.04 -13.77
C PRO A 93 15.12 -6.39 -12.42
N ILE A 94 13.91 -6.66 -11.93
CA ILE A 94 13.39 -6.28 -10.62
C ILE A 94 13.19 -7.57 -9.81
N ARG A 95 13.94 -7.70 -8.71
CA ARG A 95 13.66 -8.72 -7.68
C ARG A 95 12.60 -8.18 -6.73
N ALA A 96 11.43 -8.79 -6.74
CA ALA A 96 10.28 -8.43 -5.92
C ALA A 96 10.03 -9.49 -4.83
N LEU A 97 9.85 -9.03 -3.60
CA LEU A 97 9.54 -9.86 -2.44
C LEU A 97 8.19 -9.47 -1.85
N ASP A 98 7.31 -10.45 -1.70
CA ASP A 98 6.23 -10.39 -0.72
C ASP A 98 6.69 -11.08 0.56
N ALA A 99 6.98 -10.29 1.59
CA ALA A 99 7.68 -10.77 2.79
C ALA A 99 6.79 -11.58 3.75
N LEU A 100 5.46 -11.36 3.67
CA LEU A 100 4.43 -12.05 4.47
C LEU A 100 3.28 -12.44 3.54
N CYS A 101 3.53 -13.40 2.65
CA CYS A 101 2.68 -13.62 1.48
C CYS A 101 1.38 -14.36 1.78
N ALA A 102 1.24 -15.00 2.94
CA ALA A 102 0.16 -15.93 3.25
C ALA A 102 -0.05 -16.93 2.09
N THR A 103 -1.24 -16.92 1.49
CA THR A 103 -1.61 -17.77 0.33
C THR A 103 -1.01 -17.32 -1.00
N GLY A 104 -0.15 -16.31 -1.00
CA GLY A 104 0.54 -15.83 -2.18
C GLY A 104 -0.34 -15.10 -3.19
N ILE A 105 -1.51 -14.57 -2.79
CA ILE A 105 -2.39 -13.87 -3.74
C ILE A 105 -1.70 -12.67 -4.39
N ARG A 106 -0.91 -11.89 -3.64
CA ARG A 106 -0.22 -10.70 -4.19
C ARG A 106 0.81 -11.06 -5.25
N VAL A 107 1.70 -12.00 -4.96
CA VAL A 107 2.71 -12.49 -5.91
C VAL A 107 2.09 -13.14 -7.15
N ARG A 108 0.96 -13.84 -6.97
CA ARG A 108 0.22 -14.44 -8.09
C ARG A 108 -0.46 -13.37 -8.95
N ARG A 109 -1.00 -12.32 -8.34
CA ARG A 109 -1.51 -11.15 -9.09
C ARG A 109 -0.40 -10.46 -9.87
N TRP A 110 0.79 -10.27 -9.30
CA TRP A 110 1.95 -9.77 -10.06
C TRP A 110 2.29 -10.66 -11.25
N ARG A 111 2.30 -11.99 -11.08
CA ARG A 111 2.58 -12.95 -12.16
C ARG A 111 1.49 -13.00 -13.24
N ASN A 112 0.22 -12.82 -12.87
CA ASN A 112 -0.92 -13.00 -13.77
C ASN A 112 -1.39 -11.71 -14.46
N GLU A 113 -1.22 -10.55 -13.81
CA GLU A 113 -1.83 -9.29 -14.26
C GLU A 113 -0.84 -8.32 -14.89
N ILE A 114 0.45 -8.39 -14.54
CA ILE A 114 1.48 -7.57 -15.18
C ILE A 114 1.68 -8.06 -16.62
N ALA A 115 1.79 -7.12 -17.57
CA ALA A 115 1.87 -7.38 -19.00
C ALA A 115 2.93 -8.47 -19.34
N PRO A 116 2.61 -9.44 -20.22
CA PRO A 116 3.51 -10.57 -20.53
C PRO A 116 4.92 -10.16 -20.95
N GLU A 117 5.06 -9.09 -21.73
CA GLU A 117 6.34 -8.55 -22.20
C GLU A 117 7.23 -8.00 -21.07
N LEU A 118 6.68 -7.73 -19.89
CA LEU A 118 7.43 -7.25 -18.72
C LEU A 118 7.83 -8.40 -17.77
N GLN A 119 7.21 -9.58 -17.91
CA GLN A 119 7.41 -10.71 -17.00
C GLN A 119 8.85 -11.25 -17.02
N GLU A 120 9.57 -11.11 -18.14
CA GLU A 120 10.99 -11.52 -18.25
C GLU A 120 11.92 -10.72 -17.32
N ARG A 121 11.51 -9.51 -16.94
CA ARG A 121 12.25 -8.63 -16.04
C ARG A 121 11.77 -8.75 -14.59
N LEU A 122 10.77 -9.56 -14.30
CA LEU A 122 10.15 -9.67 -12.99
C LEU A 122 10.46 -11.01 -12.31
N HIS A 123 11.27 -10.95 -11.26
CA HIS A 123 11.64 -12.11 -10.45
C HIS A 123 10.96 -12.03 -9.10
N ILE A 124 10.07 -12.98 -8.84
CA ILE A 124 9.13 -12.89 -7.72
C ILE A 124 9.54 -13.90 -6.65
N THR A 125 9.61 -13.42 -5.41
CA THR A 125 9.83 -14.24 -4.22
C THR A 125 8.65 -14.05 -3.27
N ALA A 126 8.14 -15.17 -2.75
CA ALA A 126 7.05 -15.23 -1.80
C ALA A 126 7.56 -15.87 -0.51
N ASN A 127 7.41 -15.18 0.61
CA ASN A 127 7.84 -15.69 1.90
C ASN A 127 6.68 -15.72 2.91
N ASP A 128 6.54 -16.83 3.62
CA ASP A 128 5.73 -16.89 4.84
C ASP A 128 6.35 -17.85 5.86
N LEU A 129 6.03 -17.66 7.14
CA LEU A 129 6.45 -18.59 8.19
C LEU A 129 5.49 -19.79 8.32
N ASP A 130 4.23 -19.60 7.92
CA ASP A 130 3.18 -20.61 7.96
C ASP A 130 3.28 -21.56 6.76
N SER A 131 3.67 -22.81 7.02
CA SER A 131 3.79 -23.84 5.98
C SER A 131 2.44 -24.18 5.35
N GLN A 132 1.33 -24.12 6.11
CA GLN A 132 0.01 -24.38 5.56
C GLN A 132 -0.39 -23.29 4.55
N ALA A 133 -0.07 -22.03 4.84
CA ALA A 133 -0.32 -20.92 3.91
C ALA A 133 0.48 -21.10 2.61
N LEU A 134 1.76 -21.51 2.72
CA LEU A 134 2.61 -21.82 1.57
C LEU A 134 2.11 -23.03 0.76
N ASP A 135 1.61 -24.09 1.41
CA ASP A 135 1.04 -25.25 0.71
C ASP A 135 -0.19 -24.85 -0.12
N TRP A 136 -1.05 -23.98 0.41
CA TRP A 136 -2.17 -23.38 -0.35
C TRP A 136 -1.68 -22.48 -1.49
N ALA A 137 -0.60 -21.71 -1.27
CA ALA A 137 -0.02 -20.85 -2.29
C ALA A 137 0.50 -21.69 -3.48
N LEU A 138 1.28 -22.73 -3.19
CA LEU A 138 1.81 -23.67 -4.19
C LEU A 138 0.69 -24.39 -4.95
N SER A 139 -0.30 -24.92 -4.23
CA SER A 139 -1.47 -25.57 -4.84
C SER A 139 -2.24 -24.60 -5.74
N SER A 140 -2.37 -23.33 -5.33
CA SER A 140 -3.02 -22.28 -6.12
C SER A 140 -2.28 -21.93 -7.39
N VAL A 141 -0.94 -21.92 -7.36
CA VAL A 141 -0.11 -21.71 -8.55
C VAL A 141 -0.24 -22.91 -9.49
N ARG A 142 -0.08 -24.14 -8.98
CA ARG A 142 -0.11 -25.36 -9.80
C ARG A 142 -1.43 -25.59 -10.53
N ASN A 143 -2.54 -25.19 -9.93
CA ASN A 143 -3.88 -25.29 -10.52
C ASN A 143 -4.23 -24.10 -11.43
N ASN A 144 -3.43 -23.02 -11.44
CA ASN A 144 -3.66 -21.84 -12.28
C ASN A 144 -2.35 -21.34 -12.91
N ARG A 145 -1.58 -22.26 -13.48
CA ARG A 145 -0.27 -21.93 -14.05
C ARG A 145 -0.44 -21.06 -15.28
N THR A 146 0.49 -20.13 -15.44
CA THR A 146 0.68 -19.43 -16.70
C THR A 146 1.52 -20.32 -17.63
N ASN A 147 1.27 -20.28 -18.94
CA ASN A 147 2.08 -21.04 -19.92
C ASN A 147 3.38 -20.30 -20.29
N GLY A 148 3.92 -19.49 -19.37
CA GLY A 148 5.07 -18.62 -19.59
C GLY A 148 6.42 -19.32 -19.34
N SER A 149 7.47 -18.77 -19.94
CA SER A 149 8.85 -19.09 -19.58
C SER A 149 9.42 -17.91 -18.80
N PHE A 150 9.89 -18.18 -17.57
CA PHE A 150 10.41 -17.16 -16.67
C PHE A 150 11.89 -17.43 -16.43
N PRO A 151 12.80 -16.60 -16.96
CA PRO A 151 14.23 -16.82 -16.80
C PRO A 151 14.64 -16.69 -15.33
N GLU A 152 15.49 -17.59 -14.86
CA GLU A 152 16.15 -17.44 -13.57
C GLU A 152 17.29 -16.42 -13.68
N LEU A 153 17.53 -15.68 -12.59
CA LEU A 153 18.74 -14.85 -12.48
C LEU A 153 19.90 -15.73 -12.06
N GLU A 154 21.02 -15.66 -12.78
CA GLU A 154 22.31 -16.15 -12.27
C GLU A 154 22.70 -15.28 -11.07
N ASP A 155 22.49 -15.80 -9.85
CA ASP A 155 22.84 -15.10 -8.62
C ASP A 155 24.04 -15.78 -7.94
N GLU A 156 25.09 -15.01 -7.65
CA GLU A 156 26.25 -15.46 -6.85
C GLU A 156 25.92 -15.53 -5.34
N GLN A 157 24.65 -15.29 -4.97
CA GLN A 157 24.18 -15.33 -3.59
C GLN A 157 24.17 -16.76 -3.03
N MET A 158 24.15 -16.85 -1.69
CA MET A 158 24.07 -18.16 -1.03
C MET A 158 22.82 -18.90 -1.54
N PRO A 159 22.91 -20.22 -1.79
CA PRO A 159 21.74 -21.00 -2.18
C PRO A 159 20.69 -20.92 -1.08
N ILE A 160 19.56 -20.28 -1.39
CA ILE A 160 18.40 -20.21 -0.53
C ILE A 160 17.50 -21.40 -0.85
N GLU A 161 17.08 -22.13 0.16
CA GLU A 161 16.11 -23.21 -0.03
C GLU A 161 14.75 -22.61 -0.39
N HIS A 162 14.26 -22.96 -1.58
CA HIS A 162 12.98 -22.51 -2.08
C HIS A 162 12.37 -23.58 -3.00
N ILE A 163 11.06 -23.47 -3.23
CA ILE A 163 10.35 -24.22 -4.26
C ILE A 163 9.96 -23.22 -5.35
N THR A 164 10.34 -23.51 -6.59
CA THR A 164 9.95 -22.69 -7.74
C THR A 164 8.73 -23.29 -8.41
N GLU A 165 7.66 -22.52 -8.49
CA GLU A 165 6.46 -22.85 -9.27
C GLU A 165 6.05 -21.62 -10.07
N ASP A 166 5.84 -21.80 -11.37
CA ASP A 166 5.43 -20.72 -12.29
C ASP A 166 6.31 -19.46 -12.24
N GLY A 167 7.63 -19.67 -12.08
CA GLY A 167 8.60 -18.59 -11.94
C GLY A 167 8.50 -17.78 -10.65
N ILE A 168 7.78 -18.29 -9.63
CA ILE A 168 7.71 -17.69 -8.29
C ILE A 168 8.52 -18.57 -7.33
N HIS A 169 9.44 -17.96 -6.60
CA HIS A 169 10.24 -18.64 -5.58
C HIS A 169 9.51 -18.59 -4.23
N PHE A 170 9.05 -19.73 -3.74
CA PHE A 170 8.42 -19.86 -2.44
C PHE A 170 9.44 -20.28 -1.40
N GLN A 171 9.54 -19.51 -0.31
CA GLN A 171 10.49 -19.75 0.77
C GLN A 171 9.80 -19.63 2.13
N ARG A 172 10.37 -20.32 3.13
CA ARG A 172 9.82 -20.37 4.48
C ARG A 172 10.81 -19.85 5.52
N TYR A 173 10.85 -18.54 5.69
CA TYR A 173 11.70 -17.88 6.67
C TYR A 173 10.95 -16.85 7.51
N ASP A 174 11.51 -16.49 8.66
CA ASP A 174 11.14 -15.23 9.31
C ASP A 174 11.35 -14.09 8.31
N ALA A 175 10.36 -13.21 8.16
CA ALA A 175 10.38 -12.13 7.17
C ALA A 175 11.66 -11.27 7.24
N ARG A 176 12.26 -11.11 8.43
CA ARG A 176 13.52 -10.37 8.60
C ARG A 176 14.69 -11.10 7.92
N MET A 177 14.73 -12.42 7.99
CA MET A 177 15.75 -13.21 7.31
C MET A 177 15.54 -13.20 5.81
N ALA A 178 14.30 -13.43 5.36
CA ALA A 178 13.91 -13.42 3.96
C ALA A 178 14.35 -12.12 3.24
N MET A 179 14.14 -10.96 3.87
CA MET A 179 14.47 -9.66 3.28
C MET A 179 15.98 -9.41 3.10
N ILE A 180 16.83 -9.91 4.01
CA ILE A 180 18.28 -9.64 3.97
C ILE A 180 18.96 -10.45 2.84
N GLN A 181 18.37 -11.59 2.46
CA GLN A 181 19.03 -12.57 1.61
C GLN A 181 19.06 -12.19 0.12
N GLY A 182 18.06 -11.46 -0.41
CA GLY A 182 17.83 -11.34 -1.86
C GLY A 182 18.17 -10.02 -2.55
N SER A 183 18.72 -9.01 -1.84
CA SER A 183 19.03 -7.69 -2.41
C SER A 183 17.93 -7.13 -3.33
N PHE A 184 16.72 -7.02 -2.79
CA PHE A 184 15.49 -6.76 -3.55
C PHE A 184 15.39 -5.33 -4.08
N GLN A 185 14.72 -5.17 -5.22
CA GLN A 185 14.35 -3.86 -5.77
C GLN A 185 12.92 -3.49 -5.36
N TRP A 186 12.10 -4.46 -4.96
CA TRP A 186 10.74 -4.26 -4.48
C TRP A 186 10.50 -5.14 -3.25
N ILE A 187 10.07 -4.55 -2.14
CA ILE A 187 9.66 -5.28 -0.94
C ILE A 187 8.27 -4.82 -0.54
N ASP A 188 7.35 -5.77 -0.39
CA ASP A 188 6.05 -5.56 0.21
C ASP A 188 6.05 -6.07 1.66
N LEU A 189 5.75 -5.18 2.60
CA LEU A 189 5.55 -5.47 4.02
C LEU A 189 4.07 -5.31 4.38
N ASP A 190 3.36 -6.43 4.51
CA ASP A 190 1.93 -6.46 4.85
C ASP A 190 1.60 -7.25 6.13
N PRO A 191 2.12 -6.84 7.30
CA PRO A 191 1.90 -7.58 8.54
C PRO A 191 0.54 -7.27 9.19
N PHE A 192 0.06 -8.19 10.02
CA PHE A 192 -1.03 -7.89 10.94
C PHE A 192 -0.58 -6.92 12.04
N GLY A 193 -1.18 -5.73 12.08
CA GLY A 193 -0.90 -4.70 13.07
C GLY A 193 0.20 -3.74 12.62
N SER A 194 1.26 -3.64 13.42
CA SER A 194 2.33 -2.65 13.21
C SER A 194 3.48 -3.24 12.38
N PRO A 195 4.00 -2.51 11.37
CA PRO A 195 5.14 -2.95 10.58
C PRO A 195 6.50 -2.62 11.22
N VAL A 196 6.53 -1.88 12.34
CA VAL A 196 7.75 -1.29 12.92
C VAL A 196 8.86 -2.31 13.15
N GLN A 197 8.52 -3.53 13.57
CA GLN A 197 9.52 -4.59 13.82
C GLN A 197 10.24 -5.11 12.56
N PHE A 198 9.73 -4.80 11.37
CA PHE A 198 10.27 -5.24 10.08
C PHE A 198 10.95 -4.11 9.29
N LEU A 199 10.65 -2.84 9.59
CA LEU A 199 11.05 -1.68 8.79
C LEU A 199 12.56 -1.58 8.57
N ASP A 200 13.35 -1.65 9.65
CA ASP A 200 14.80 -1.48 9.58
C ASP A 200 15.44 -2.60 8.74
N THR A 201 14.88 -3.81 8.81
CA THR A 201 15.35 -4.94 8.01
C THR A 201 14.94 -4.83 6.54
N ALA A 202 13.70 -4.41 6.26
CA ALA A 202 13.27 -4.15 4.88
C ALA A 202 14.17 -3.12 4.20
N ILE A 203 14.44 -1.99 4.85
CA ILE A 203 15.28 -0.94 4.29
C ILE A 203 16.72 -1.43 4.05
N GLN A 204 17.24 -2.31 4.91
CA GLN A 204 18.54 -2.96 4.72
C GLN A 204 18.52 -3.96 3.56
N GLY A 205 17.44 -4.71 3.40
CA GLY A 205 17.24 -5.71 2.33
C GLY A 205 17.09 -5.10 0.94
N LEU A 206 16.71 -3.82 0.84
CA LEU A 206 16.65 -3.12 -0.43
C LEU A 206 18.04 -2.89 -1.03
N GLY A 207 18.12 -3.01 -2.35
CA GLY A 207 19.26 -2.57 -3.14
C GLY A 207 19.57 -1.07 -2.95
N ARG A 208 20.54 -0.55 -3.72
CA ARG A 208 20.89 0.90 -3.66
C ARG A 208 19.70 1.81 -3.97
N VAL A 209 18.83 1.34 -4.86
CA VAL A 209 17.55 1.92 -5.21
C VAL A 209 16.52 0.79 -5.11
N GLY A 210 15.40 1.05 -4.46
CA GLY A 210 14.35 0.05 -4.25
C GLY A 210 13.05 0.69 -3.82
N VAL A 211 11.93 0.03 -4.07
CA VAL A 211 10.60 0.40 -3.57
C VAL A 211 10.30 -0.41 -2.32
N LEU A 212 9.79 0.28 -1.31
CA LEU A 212 9.22 -0.33 -0.12
C LEU A 212 7.74 0.02 -0.05
N GLU A 213 6.89 -1.00 -0.08
CA GLU A 213 5.50 -0.84 0.27
C GLU A 213 5.25 -1.32 1.70
N VAL A 214 4.57 -0.52 2.52
CA VAL A 214 4.33 -0.79 3.93
C VAL A 214 2.85 -0.63 4.25
N THR A 215 2.25 -1.69 4.80
CA THR A 215 0.93 -1.65 5.42
C THR A 215 1.06 -1.54 6.94
N ALA A 216 0.21 -0.71 7.55
CA ALA A 216 -0.06 -0.74 8.98
C ALA A 216 -1.57 -0.85 9.25
N THR A 217 -1.99 -1.94 9.89
CA THR A 217 -3.41 -2.14 10.26
C THR A 217 -3.71 -1.72 11.69
N ASP A 218 -2.72 -1.26 12.46
CA ASP A 218 -2.90 -0.74 13.82
C ASP A 218 -3.28 0.76 13.84
N THR A 219 -4.29 1.12 13.04
CA THR A 219 -4.73 2.50 12.81
C THR A 219 -4.99 3.29 14.08
N ALA A 220 -5.52 2.66 15.15
CA ALA A 220 -5.73 3.32 16.44
C ALA A 220 -4.45 3.94 17.04
N ALA A 221 -3.27 3.35 16.80
CA ALA A 221 -2.01 3.91 17.24
C ALA A 221 -1.57 5.10 16.36
N LEU A 222 -1.84 5.03 15.07
CA LEU A 222 -1.48 6.06 14.08
C LEU A 222 -2.40 7.28 14.12
N THR A 223 -3.70 7.09 14.37
CA THR A 223 -4.71 8.17 14.47
C THR A 223 -4.72 8.88 15.83
N GLY A 224 -3.95 8.39 16.81
CA GLY A 224 -3.89 8.94 18.16
C GLY A 224 -4.91 8.37 19.16
N SER A 225 -5.84 7.51 18.74
CA SER A 225 -6.83 6.89 19.64
C SER A 225 -6.20 5.96 20.70
N SER A 226 -5.00 5.44 20.43
CA SER A 226 -4.17 4.66 21.37
C SER A 226 -2.82 5.35 21.57
N SER A 227 -2.82 6.50 22.25
CA SER A 227 -1.65 7.36 22.43
C SER A 227 -0.40 6.64 22.94
N THR A 228 -0.54 5.73 23.93
CA THR A 228 0.62 5.00 24.45
C THR A 228 1.22 4.02 23.43
N SER A 229 0.39 3.44 22.56
CA SER A 229 0.87 2.58 21.47
C SER A 229 1.51 3.41 20.36
N GLY A 230 0.89 4.55 20.00
CA GLY A 230 1.43 5.52 19.06
C GLY A 230 2.82 6.01 19.48
N MET A 231 2.98 6.38 20.75
CA MET A 231 4.26 6.81 21.30
C MET A 231 5.30 5.69 21.29
N ARG A 232 4.96 4.47 21.75
CA ARG A 232 5.93 3.35 21.81
C ARG A 232 6.39 2.87 20.43
N ARG A 233 5.49 2.84 19.44
CA ARG A 233 5.77 2.25 18.12
C ARG A 233 6.28 3.27 17.11
N TYR A 234 5.69 4.45 17.10
CA TYR A 234 5.91 5.47 16.07
C TYR A 234 6.56 6.76 16.63
N GLY A 235 6.75 6.86 17.94
CA GLY A 235 7.25 8.10 18.58
C GLY A 235 6.26 9.27 18.47
N HIS A 236 5.00 8.99 18.12
CA HIS A 236 3.99 9.96 17.75
C HIS A 236 3.08 10.32 18.92
N ASN A 237 2.84 11.62 19.12
CA ASN A 237 1.76 12.17 19.93
C ASN A 237 0.59 12.57 19.01
N GLY A 238 -0.52 11.83 19.11
CA GLY A 238 -1.70 12.02 18.26
C GLY A 238 -2.88 12.63 19.00
N ILE A 239 -3.66 13.45 18.31
CA ILE A 239 -4.94 13.99 18.80
C ILE A 239 -5.99 13.65 17.74
N VAL A 240 -7.05 12.99 18.17
CA VAL A 240 -8.11 12.52 17.28
C VAL A 240 -9.01 13.69 16.89
N ASP A 241 -8.98 14.08 15.61
CA ASP A 241 -9.82 15.13 15.04
C ASP A 241 -10.20 14.81 13.58
N HIS A 242 -10.69 15.81 12.85
CA HIS A 242 -11.07 15.69 11.45
C HIS A 242 -9.93 15.36 10.49
N TYR A 243 -8.68 15.31 10.93
CA TYR A 243 -7.51 15.01 10.10
C TYR A 243 -6.73 13.79 10.62
N ALA A 244 -7.33 13.00 11.53
CA ALA A 244 -6.67 11.84 12.12
C ALA A 244 -6.22 10.80 11.07
N HIS A 245 -6.91 10.68 9.92
CA HIS A 245 -6.51 9.81 8.81
C HIS A 245 -5.27 10.35 8.08
N ASP A 246 -5.23 11.64 7.78
CA ASP A 246 -4.06 12.31 7.19
C ASP A 246 -2.85 12.23 8.14
N ASP A 247 -3.05 12.49 9.43
CA ASP A 247 -2.03 12.29 10.46
C ASP A 247 -1.50 10.85 10.46
N ALA A 248 -2.38 9.85 10.38
CA ALA A 248 -1.98 8.45 10.39
C ALA A 248 -1.06 8.09 9.19
N VAL A 249 -1.38 8.59 8.00
CA VAL A 249 -0.54 8.44 6.79
C VAL A 249 0.82 9.10 7.00
N ARG A 250 0.82 10.35 7.48
CA ARG A 250 2.02 11.15 7.73
C ARG A 250 2.92 10.56 8.82
N VAL A 251 2.33 9.95 9.84
CA VAL A 251 3.06 9.27 10.92
C VAL A 251 3.76 8.02 10.39
N LEU A 252 3.08 7.21 9.58
CA LEU A 252 3.71 6.03 8.98
C LEU A 252 4.86 6.44 8.03
N LEU A 253 4.63 7.41 7.13
CA LEU A 253 5.68 7.96 6.27
C LEU A 253 6.86 8.50 7.08
N GLY A 254 6.59 9.28 8.13
CA GLY A 254 7.62 9.85 8.99
C GLY A 254 8.43 8.78 9.72
N THR A 255 7.79 7.68 10.11
CA THR A 255 8.44 6.52 10.72
C THR A 255 9.38 5.84 9.72
N VAL A 256 8.92 5.60 8.50
CA VAL A 256 9.74 5.00 7.43
C VAL A 256 10.91 5.93 7.07
N ALA A 257 10.68 7.24 6.95
CA ALA A 257 11.74 8.24 6.71
C ALA A 257 12.80 8.24 7.82
N THR A 258 12.37 8.17 9.08
CA THR A 258 13.27 8.14 10.23
C THR A 258 14.10 6.85 10.26
N SER A 259 13.49 5.70 9.95
CA SER A 259 14.20 4.43 9.80
C SER A 259 15.21 4.44 8.65
N ALA A 260 14.83 5.01 7.50
CA ALA A 260 15.73 5.11 6.34
C ALA A 260 16.92 6.02 6.62
N ALA A 261 16.70 7.15 7.29
CA ALA A 261 17.75 8.11 7.63
C ALA A 261 18.84 7.49 8.54
N ARG A 262 18.47 6.59 9.47
CA ARG A 262 19.45 5.85 10.31
C ARG A 262 20.42 4.98 9.49
N LEU A 263 20.06 4.68 8.25
CA LEU A 263 20.80 3.81 7.33
C LEU A 263 21.40 4.58 6.14
N ASP A 264 21.54 5.92 6.26
CA ASP A 264 22.02 6.81 5.19
C ASP A 264 21.18 6.71 3.89
N ARG A 265 19.87 6.51 4.04
CA ARG A 265 18.91 6.41 2.94
C ARG A 265 17.84 7.49 3.02
N SER A 266 17.40 7.95 1.86
CA SER A 266 16.27 8.85 1.70
C SER A 266 15.06 8.09 1.17
N ILE A 267 13.87 8.64 1.41
CA ILE A 267 12.63 8.16 0.82
C ILE A 267 11.98 9.24 -0.03
N GLU A 268 11.37 8.85 -1.14
CA GLU A 268 10.48 9.67 -1.94
C GLU A 268 9.10 8.99 -1.93
N PRO A 269 8.07 9.61 -1.33
CA PRO A 269 6.73 9.05 -1.35
C PRO A 269 6.19 8.89 -2.78
N ILE A 270 5.75 7.69 -3.14
CA ILE A 270 5.10 7.40 -4.43
C ILE A 270 3.59 7.55 -4.27
N LEU A 271 3.03 6.83 -3.28
CA LEU A 271 1.61 6.83 -2.98
C LEU A 271 1.43 6.53 -1.50
N ALA A 272 0.68 7.36 -0.80
CA ALA A 272 0.46 7.25 0.64
C ALA A 272 -1.00 7.59 0.96
N LEU A 273 -1.73 6.65 1.55
CA LEU A 273 -3.17 6.78 1.74
C LEU A 273 -3.69 5.99 2.95
N PHE A 274 -4.81 6.44 3.48
CA PHE A 274 -5.59 5.75 4.49
C PHE A 274 -6.68 4.93 3.78
N ASP A 275 -6.50 3.61 3.69
CA ASP A 275 -7.37 2.73 2.91
C ASP A 275 -8.47 2.09 3.77
N GLY A 276 -9.22 2.96 4.45
CA GLY A 276 -10.37 2.64 5.29
C GLY A 276 -10.10 1.87 6.60
N HIS A 277 -9.30 0.81 6.55
CA HIS A 277 -9.01 -0.06 7.70
C HIS A 277 -7.51 -0.15 8.01
N HIS A 278 -6.66 0.35 7.13
CA HIS A 278 -5.22 0.33 7.25
C HIS A 278 -4.62 1.57 6.62
N VAL A 279 -3.37 1.87 6.97
CA VAL A 279 -2.55 2.87 6.29
C VAL A 279 -1.61 2.13 5.36
N ARG A 280 -1.51 2.60 4.10
CA ARG A 280 -0.61 2.04 3.10
C ARG A 280 0.27 3.14 2.54
N VAL A 281 1.58 2.90 2.56
CA VAL A 281 2.57 3.82 1.97
C VAL A 281 3.50 3.04 1.05
N SER A 282 3.71 3.55 -0.16
CA SER A 282 4.66 3.05 -1.14
C SER A 282 5.70 4.13 -1.33
N VAL A 283 6.96 3.81 -1.03
CA VAL A 283 8.06 4.79 -1.03
C VAL A 283 9.23 4.28 -1.85
N LEU A 284 9.84 5.19 -2.58
CA LEU A 284 11.06 4.94 -3.32
C LEU A 284 12.27 5.27 -2.44
N VAL A 285 13.07 4.27 -2.13
CA VAL A 285 14.21 4.36 -1.22
C VAL A 285 15.50 4.46 -2.03
N ARG A 286 16.36 5.43 -1.67
CA ARG A 286 17.67 5.63 -2.31
C ARG A 286 18.76 5.73 -1.26
N LYS A 287 19.93 5.14 -1.53
CA LYS A 287 21.14 5.41 -0.73
C LYS A 287 21.62 6.84 -1.00
N SER A 288 21.32 7.76 -0.09
CA SER A 288 21.66 9.17 -0.19
C SER A 288 21.70 9.81 1.20
N LYS A 289 22.89 10.23 1.65
CA LYS A 289 23.06 10.98 2.90
C LYS A 289 22.42 12.37 2.84
N LEU A 290 22.67 13.08 1.73
CA LEU A 290 22.08 14.39 1.49
C LEU A 290 20.55 14.29 1.42
N GLY A 291 20.03 13.28 0.74
CA GLY A 291 18.59 13.03 0.69
C GLY A 291 18.01 12.70 2.07
N ALA A 292 18.74 11.97 2.92
CA ALA A 292 18.30 11.73 4.30
C ALA A 292 18.20 13.03 5.12
N ASP A 293 19.14 13.97 4.93
CA ASP A 293 19.08 15.30 5.53
C ASP A 293 17.90 16.13 4.98
N GLU A 294 17.62 16.06 3.68
CA GLU A 294 16.46 16.70 3.05
C GLU A 294 15.14 16.12 3.58
N ASN A 295 15.04 14.80 3.72
CA ASN A 295 13.90 14.13 4.34
C ASN A 295 13.69 14.56 5.80
N ARG A 296 14.77 14.84 6.56
CA ARG A 296 14.65 15.41 7.90
C ARG A 296 13.98 16.78 7.86
N GLN A 297 14.23 17.57 6.82
CA GLN A 297 13.52 18.82 6.54
C GLN A 297 12.10 18.61 6.03
N GLN A 298 11.58 17.39 5.98
CA GLN A 298 10.16 17.08 5.76
C GLN A 298 9.49 16.51 7.01
N MET A 299 10.19 16.44 8.14
CA MET A 299 9.60 16.12 9.43
C MET A 299 9.08 17.38 10.12
N GLY A 300 8.00 17.24 10.87
CA GLY A 300 7.37 18.34 11.61
C GLY A 300 6.14 17.91 12.40
N TRP A 301 5.30 18.89 12.72
CA TRP A 301 4.11 18.75 13.55
C TRP A 301 2.93 19.50 12.93
N ARG A 302 1.73 18.96 13.06
CA ARG A 302 0.49 19.65 12.71
C ARG A 302 -0.07 20.36 13.93
N VAL A 303 -0.19 21.68 13.86
CA VAL A 303 -0.77 22.53 14.91
C VAL A 303 -2.23 22.84 14.56
N ARG A 304 -3.12 22.67 15.53
CA ARG A 304 -4.54 23.01 15.41
C ARG A 304 -4.80 24.46 15.78
N HIS A 305 -5.76 25.07 15.11
CA HIS A 305 -6.23 26.42 15.38
C HIS A 305 -7.75 26.43 15.53
N ASP A 306 -8.27 27.47 16.16
CA ASP A 306 -9.72 27.62 16.39
C ASP A 306 -10.44 28.16 15.14
N ASP A 307 -9.81 29.10 14.41
CA ASP A 307 -10.39 29.78 13.23
C ASP A 307 -9.68 29.44 11.89
N LEU A 308 -8.65 28.60 11.92
CA LEU A 308 -7.89 28.13 10.76
C LEU A 308 -7.83 26.60 10.75
N PRO A 309 -7.75 25.95 9.57
CA PRO A 309 -7.81 24.49 9.49
C PRO A 309 -6.66 23.80 10.23
N TYR A 310 -5.41 24.15 9.92
CA TYR A 310 -4.19 23.71 10.63
C TYR A 310 -2.97 24.45 10.05
N THR A 311 -1.82 24.32 10.72
CA THR A 311 -0.51 24.69 10.13
C THR A 311 0.53 23.64 10.43
N PHE A 312 1.47 23.43 9.51
CA PHE A 312 2.66 22.62 9.80
C PHE A 312 3.80 23.47 10.36
N VAL A 313 4.48 22.96 11.39
CA VAL A 313 5.67 23.59 11.99
C VAL A 313 6.78 22.56 12.16
N LYS A 314 8.05 22.99 12.19
CA LYS A 314 9.18 22.08 12.46
C LYS A 314 9.19 21.60 13.91
N HIS A 315 9.11 22.56 14.83
CA HIS A 315 9.06 22.29 16.25
C HIS A 315 8.02 23.25 16.86
N PRO A 316 6.96 22.73 17.49
CA PRO A 316 6.00 23.57 18.17
C PRO A 316 6.66 24.22 19.39
N ASN A 317 6.29 25.46 19.70
CA ASN A 317 6.60 26.07 20.99
C ASN A 317 5.74 25.43 22.11
N PRO A 318 6.01 25.71 23.40
CA PRO A 318 5.26 25.09 24.50
C PRO A 318 3.74 25.27 24.44
N GLU A 319 3.26 26.43 24.00
CA GLU A 319 1.82 26.71 23.86
C GLU A 319 1.20 25.93 22.70
N GLN A 320 1.92 25.78 21.60
CA GLN A 320 1.49 25.02 20.42
C GLN A 320 1.50 23.52 20.69
N PHE A 321 2.41 23.01 21.53
CA PHE A 321 2.64 21.58 21.73
C PHE A 321 1.37 20.84 22.17
N GLU A 322 0.59 21.42 23.08
CA GLU A 322 -0.68 20.83 23.57
C GLU A 322 -1.73 20.67 22.48
N ARG A 323 -1.67 21.51 21.44
CA ARG A 323 -2.57 21.49 20.27
C ARG A 323 -1.98 20.74 19.08
N SER A 324 -0.78 20.17 19.23
CA SER A 324 -0.02 19.61 18.12
C SER A 324 -0.07 18.09 18.07
N SER A 325 -0.08 17.57 16.85
CA SER A 325 0.21 16.16 16.58
C SER A 325 1.53 16.01 15.85
N GLY A 326 2.29 14.96 16.17
CA GLY A 326 3.60 14.72 15.60
C GLY A 326 4.60 14.05 16.55
N PRO A 327 5.88 13.96 16.19
CA PRO A 327 6.41 14.33 14.88
C PRO A 327 5.85 13.43 13.78
N MET A 328 5.74 13.95 12.56
CA MET A 328 5.22 13.25 11.38
C MET A 328 5.83 13.84 10.10
N TRP A 329 5.56 13.19 8.97
CA TRP A 329 5.90 13.72 7.65
C TRP A 329 4.97 14.89 7.25
N ILE A 330 5.53 16.05 6.94
CA ILE A 330 4.81 17.26 6.53
C ILE A 330 5.09 17.66 5.09
N GLY A 331 5.80 16.82 4.34
CA GLY A 331 6.07 17.02 2.91
C GLY A 331 4.97 16.45 1.99
N PRO A 332 5.27 16.38 0.68
CA PRO A 332 4.44 15.72 -0.33
C PRO A 332 4.13 14.27 0.03
N LEU A 333 2.95 13.80 -0.33
CA LEU A 333 2.51 12.43 -0.05
C LEU A 333 2.71 11.52 -1.25
N TRP A 334 2.63 12.04 -2.48
CA TRP A 334 2.62 11.27 -3.72
C TRP A 334 3.69 11.73 -4.71
N ASN A 335 3.98 10.89 -5.71
CA ASN A 335 4.71 11.28 -6.92
C ASN A 335 3.71 11.56 -8.05
N GLU A 336 3.80 12.75 -8.65
CA GLU A 336 2.81 13.22 -9.63
C GLU A 336 2.77 12.34 -10.89
N ASP A 337 3.93 12.08 -11.48
CA ASP A 337 4.00 11.31 -12.73
C ASP A 337 3.42 9.91 -12.55
N ILE A 338 3.80 9.22 -11.47
CA ILE A 338 3.36 7.84 -11.19
C ILE A 338 1.87 7.81 -10.87
N THR A 339 1.40 8.65 -9.94
CA THR A 339 -0.01 8.62 -9.51
C THR A 339 -0.96 9.20 -10.56
N GLY A 340 -0.50 10.13 -11.39
CA GLY A 340 -1.27 10.65 -12.52
C GLY A 340 -1.60 9.58 -13.56
N ARG A 341 -0.79 8.53 -13.68
CA ARG A 341 -1.07 7.37 -14.56
C ARG A 341 -1.97 6.31 -13.93
N MET A 342 -2.24 6.39 -12.62
CA MET A 342 -3.16 5.48 -11.91
C MET A 342 -4.62 5.89 -12.11
N THR A 343 -5.12 5.74 -13.34
CA THR A 343 -6.51 6.03 -13.70
C THR A 343 -7.43 4.83 -13.49
N GLU A 344 -8.73 5.09 -13.35
CA GLU A 344 -9.75 4.03 -13.27
C GLU A 344 -9.70 3.09 -14.49
N ASP A 345 -9.55 3.65 -15.68
CA ASP A 345 -9.48 2.86 -16.91
C ASP A 345 -8.20 2.03 -16.99
N HIS A 346 -7.06 2.55 -16.52
CA HIS A 346 -5.84 1.77 -16.44
C HIS A 346 -5.98 0.60 -15.46
N ALA A 347 -6.61 0.81 -14.30
CA ALA A 347 -6.89 -0.26 -13.34
C ALA A 347 -7.79 -1.36 -13.92
N VAL A 348 -8.83 -0.97 -14.68
CA VAL A 348 -9.72 -1.93 -15.35
C VAL A 348 -8.98 -2.69 -16.45
N ASN A 349 -8.24 -1.99 -17.32
CA ASN A 349 -7.51 -2.61 -18.43
C ASN A 349 -6.44 -3.60 -17.95
N CYS A 350 -5.77 -3.29 -16.83
CA CYS A 350 -4.71 -4.15 -16.29
C CYS A 350 -5.27 -5.36 -15.53
N CYS A 351 -6.31 -5.15 -14.70
CA CYS A 351 -6.67 -6.08 -13.64
C CYS A 351 -8.06 -6.71 -13.79
N LEU A 352 -8.93 -6.27 -14.69
CA LEU A 352 -10.24 -6.89 -14.85
C LEU A 352 -10.12 -8.23 -15.62
N PRO A 353 -10.80 -9.31 -15.21
CA PRO A 353 -10.85 -10.55 -15.97
C PRO A 353 -11.31 -10.33 -17.40
N THR A 354 -10.51 -10.82 -18.34
CA THR A 354 -10.86 -10.89 -19.77
C THR A 354 -11.69 -12.14 -20.05
N GLU A 355 -12.33 -12.20 -21.21
CA GLU A 355 -13.05 -13.41 -21.62
C GLU A 355 -12.18 -14.66 -21.65
N ASP A 356 -10.89 -14.52 -22.00
CA ASP A 356 -9.97 -15.65 -22.08
C ASP A 356 -9.52 -16.11 -20.68
N ASP A 357 -9.39 -15.18 -19.73
CA ASP A 357 -9.19 -15.53 -18.31
C ASP A 357 -10.40 -16.32 -17.80
N LEU A 358 -11.62 -15.85 -18.08
CA LEU A 358 -12.87 -16.50 -17.64
C LEU A 358 -13.05 -17.89 -18.27
N LYS A 359 -12.72 -18.06 -19.56
CA LYS A 359 -12.73 -19.38 -20.22
C LYS A 359 -11.74 -20.34 -19.56
N SER A 360 -10.52 -19.88 -19.31
CA SER A 360 -9.47 -20.69 -18.68
C SER A 360 -9.84 -21.06 -17.25
N CYS A 361 -10.50 -20.17 -16.51
CA CYS A 361 -10.99 -20.43 -15.16
C CYS A 361 -12.26 -21.30 -15.13
N GLY A 362 -13.07 -21.32 -16.18
CA GLY A 362 -14.27 -22.15 -16.25
C GLY A 362 -13.96 -23.65 -16.11
N GLU A 363 -12.76 -24.07 -16.53
CA GLU A 363 -12.29 -25.46 -16.40
C GLU A 363 -11.93 -25.83 -14.95
N THR A 364 -11.73 -24.86 -14.05
CA THR A 364 -11.41 -25.08 -12.63
C THR A 364 -12.65 -25.24 -11.73
N GLY A 365 -13.85 -25.06 -12.29
CA GLY A 365 -15.11 -25.05 -11.54
C GLY A 365 -15.47 -23.69 -10.95
N LEU A 366 -14.82 -22.61 -11.40
CA LEU A 366 -15.19 -21.24 -11.02
C LEU A 366 -16.59 -20.90 -11.55
N GLU A 367 -17.46 -20.46 -10.65
CA GLU A 367 -18.74 -19.84 -11.00
C GLU A 367 -18.57 -18.33 -11.06
N TRP A 368 -18.66 -17.75 -12.27
CA TRP A 368 -18.55 -16.31 -12.49
C TRP A 368 -19.72 -15.82 -13.34
N SER A 369 -20.53 -14.92 -12.78
CA SER A 369 -21.69 -14.33 -13.46
C SER A 369 -21.40 -12.93 -14.02
N ASP A 370 -22.26 -12.44 -14.91
CA ASP A 370 -22.21 -11.05 -15.39
C ASP A 370 -22.26 -10.04 -14.24
N LEU A 371 -22.97 -10.37 -13.15
CA LEU A 371 -23.04 -9.54 -11.96
C LEU A 371 -21.70 -9.49 -11.22
N ASP A 372 -20.97 -10.60 -11.17
CA ASP A 372 -19.63 -10.66 -10.59
C ASP A 372 -18.65 -9.82 -11.41
N GLN A 373 -18.77 -9.84 -12.75
CA GLN A 373 -17.97 -9.00 -13.64
C GLN A 373 -18.19 -7.50 -13.38
N VAL A 374 -19.46 -7.07 -13.35
CA VAL A 374 -19.81 -5.66 -13.05
C VAL A 374 -19.35 -5.25 -11.66
N TYR A 375 -19.44 -6.17 -10.69
CA TYR A 375 -18.94 -5.94 -9.33
C TYR A 375 -17.42 -5.76 -9.32
N ALA A 376 -16.67 -6.66 -9.97
CA ALA A 376 -15.22 -6.61 -10.02
C ALA A 376 -14.73 -5.32 -10.67
N GLU A 377 -15.34 -4.90 -11.79
CA GLU A 377 -14.99 -3.63 -12.44
C GLU A 377 -15.19 -2.44 -11.49
N ARG A 378 -16.33 -2.39 -10.79
CA ARG A 378 -16.61 -1.30 -9.86
C ARG A 378 -15.58 -1.24 -8.72
N GLU A 379 -15.20 -2.38 -8.15
CA GLU A 379 -14.21 -2.42 -7.06
C GLU A 379 -12.81 -2.06 -7.55
N LEU A 380 -12.42 -2.46 -8.77
CA LEU A 380 -11.18 -2.02 -9.40
C LEU A 380 -11.15 -0.50 -9.59
N ARG A 381 -12.20 0.09 -10.15
CA ARG A 381 -12.32 1.55 -10.29
C ARG A 381 -12.22 2.25 -8.95
N ARG A 382 -12.95 1.76 -7.94
CA ARG A 382 -12.90 2.29 -6.56
C ARG A 382 -11.51 2.24 -5.95
N SER A 383 -10.71 1.22 -6.26
CA SER A 383 -9.37 1.06 -5.68
C SER A 383 -8.38 2.18 -6.01
N VAL A 384 -8.62 2.90 -7.12
CA VAL A 384 -7.78 4.00 -7.61
C VAL A 384 -8.52 5.32 -7.78
N ARG A 385 -9.81 5.35 -7.47
CA ARG A 385 -10.68 6.51 -7.70
C ARG A 385 -10.10 7.77 -7.06
N TYR A 386 -10.07 8.86 -7.82
CA TYR A 386 -9.51 10.17 -7.44
C TYR A 386 -7.98 10.25 -7.28
N ILE A 387 -7.23 9.15 -7.43
CA ILE A 387 -5.75 9.19 -7.32
C ILE A 387 -5.14 10.06 -8.43
N SER A 388 -5.48 9.79 -9.69
CA SER A 388 -4.95 10.57 -10.82
C SER A 388 -5.36 12.06 -10.73
N ASP A 389 -6.62 12.35 -10.42
CA ASP A 389 -7.14 13.73 -10.33
C ASP A 389 -6.47 14.57 -9.22
N ALA A 390 -6.16 13.95 -8.08
CA ALA A 390 -5.52 14.62 -6.94
C ALA A 390 -3.98 14.60 -7.00
N SER A 391 -3.41 14.02 -8.05
CA SER A 391 -1.99 13.72 -8.15
C SER A 391 -1.08 14.95 -7.96
N SER A 392 -1.33 16.00 -8.74
CA SER A 392 -0.57 17.27 -8.70
C SER A 392 -0.72 18.04 -7.38
N LEU A 393 -1.82 17.82 -6.66
CA LEU A 393 -2.07 18.42 -5.35
C LEU A 393 -1.29 17.69 -4.26
N LEU A 394 -1.35 16.36 -4.25
CA LEU A 394 -0.76 15.51 -3.22
C LEU A 394 0.75 15.32 -3.43
N SER A 395 1.27 15.65 -4.62
CA SER A 395 2.70 15.73 -4.94
C SER A 395 3.38 17.01 -4.47
N SER A 396 2.63 17.96 -3.89
CA SER A 396 3.14 19.26 -3.49
C SER A 396 2.42 19.81 -2.26
N GLU A 397 2.81 21.01 -1.80
CA GLU A 397 2.12 21.68 -0.69
C GLU A 397 0.67 22.00 -1.06
N HIS A 398 -0.29 21.59 -0.24
CA HIS A 398 -1.71 21.81 -0.48
C HIS A 398 -2.44 22.09 0.83
N LEU A 399 -3.60 22.73 0.71
CA LEU A 399 -4.57 22.83 1.78
C LEU A 399 -5.53 21.64 1.68
N LEU A 400 -5.64 20.84 2.73
CA LEU A 400 -6.60 19.76 2.85
C LEU A 400 -7.79 20.25 3.69
N LEU A 401 -9.02 20.11 3.19
CA LEU A 401 -10.22 20.54 3.90
C LEU A 401 -11.23 19.39 4.00
N PRO A 402 -11.68 19.01 5.21
CA PRO A 402 -12.80 18.11 5.38
C PRO A 402 -14.05 18.81 4.86
N TYR A 403 -14.64 18.23 3.80
CA TYR A 403 -15.69 18.88 3.01
C TYR A 403 -16.90 19.28 3.85
N ASP A 404 -17.25 18.45 4.84
CA ASP A 404 -18.36 18.67 5.76
C ASP A 404 -18.16 19.83 6.74
N GLN A 405 -16.93 20.35 6.87
CA GLN A 405 -16.60 21.47 7.76
C GLN A 405 -16.54 22.82 7.03
N ILE A 406 -16.51 22.82 5.70
CA ILE A 406 -16.32 24.05 4.90
C ILE A 406 -17.51 25.01 5.08
N ALA A 407 -18.76 24.56 4.95
CA ALA A 407 -19.93 25.42 5.16
C ALA A 407 -20.01 25.99 6.60
N PRO A 408 -19.82 25.18 7.67
CA PRO A 408 -19.70 25.69 9.03
C PRO A 408 -18.66 26.80 9.18
N TRP A 409 -17.46 26.64 8.61
CA TRP A 409 -16.41 27.65 8.63
C TRP A 409 -16.77 28.89 7.82
N ALA A 410 -17.42 28.71 6.66
CA ALA A 410 -17.89 29.80 5.81
C ALA A 410 -19.05 30.58 6.43
N LYS A 411 -19.73 30.01 7.45
CA LYS A 411 -21.00 30.49 8.00
C LYS A 411 -22.10 30.57 6.93
N ALA A 412 -22.07 29.64 5.99
CA ALA A 412 -23.07 29.49 4.92
C ALA A 412 -24.27 28.66 5.42
N ALA A 413 -25.45 28.90 4.83
CA ALA A 413 -26.66 28.18 5.17
C ALA A 413 -26.70 26.78 4.55
N SER A 414 -26.20 26.62 3.32
CA SER A 414 -26.08 25.35 2.61
C SER A 414 -24.63 25.04 2.22
N MET A 415 -24.37 23.75 1.93
CA MET A 415 -23.10 23.30 1.37
C MET A 415 -23.31 22.99 -0.12
N PRO A 416 -22.62 23.66 -1.04
CA PRO A 416 -22.71 23.34 -2.47
C PRO A 416 -22.20 21.93 -2.72
N SER A 417 -22.69 21.26 -3.78
CA SER A 417 -22.19 19.93 -4.12
C SER A 417 -20.67 19.94 -4.31
N MET A 418 -20.00 18.85 -3.93
CA MET A 418 -18.54 18.78 -4.02
C MET A 418 -18.06 18.99 -5.45
N ILE A 419 -18.82 18.48 -6.43
CA ILE A 419 -18.50 18.64 -7.85
C ILE A 419 -18.56 20.12 -8.24
N ASP A 420 -19.62 20.82 -7.85
CA ASP A 420 -19.81 22.24 -8.21
C ASP A 420 -18.76 23.13 -7.52
N LEU A 421 -18.46 22.88 -6.25
CA LEU A 421 -17.42 23.61 -5.53
C LEU A 421 -16.04 23.41 -6.16
N ILE A 422 -15.69 22.16 -6.51
CA ILE A 422 -14.44 21.86 -7.19
C ILE A 422 -14.39 22.54 -8.56
N SER A 423 -15.48 22.50 -9.34
CA SER A 423 -15.55 23.17 -10.65
C SER A 423 -15.32 24.67 -10.52
N ALA A 424 -16.06 25.32 -9.61
CA ALA A 424 -15.98 26.76 -9.41
C ALA A 424 -14.59 27.23 -8.96
N LEU A 425 -13.92 26.48 -8.06
CA LEU A 425 -12.56 26.80 -7.64
C LEU A 425 -11.54 26.64 -8.77
N ASN A 426 -11.68 25.59 -9.60
CA ASN A 426 -10.81 25.39 -10.76
C ASN A 426 -11.06 26.46 -11.85
N GLU A 427 -12.31 26.89 -12.06
CA GLU A 427 -12.66 28.01 -12.95
C GLU A 427 -12.02 29.33 -12.52
N ASP A 428 -11.90 29.56 -11.21
CA ASP A 428 -11.18 30.69 -10.62
C ASP A 428 -9.63 30.51 -10.61
N GLY A 429 -9.12 29.43 -11.21
CA GLY A 429 -7.69 29.16 -11.36
C GLY A 429 -7.03 28.47 -10.18
N TYR A 430 -7.81 28.01 -9.19
CA TYR A 430 -7.30 27.26 -8.06
C TYR A 430 -7.44 25.75 -8.28
N LEU A 431 -6.31 25.11 -8.60
CA LEU A 431 -6.26 23.66 -8.74
C LEU A 431 -6.85 22.99 -7.50
N THR A 432 -7.89 22.20 -7.69
CA THR A 432 -8.70 21.62 -6.62
C THR A 432 -9.21 20.25 -7.03
N ALA A 433 -9.11 19.26 -6.13
CA ALA A 433 -9.60 17.91 -6.38
C ALA A 433 -10.06 17.23 -5.09
N ARG A 434 -10.89 16.19 -5.25
CA ARG A 434 -11.26 15.29 -4.15
C ARG A 434 -10.12 14.31 -3.90
N VAL A 435 -9.88 13.94 -2.64
CA VAL A 435 -8.90 12.90 -2.26
C VAL A 435 -9.56 11.52 -2.01
N PRO A 436 -8.82 10.41 -2.18
CA PRO A 436 -9.31 9.04 -1.94
C PRO A 436 -9.33 8.69 -0.44
N ASP A 437 -10.28 9.25 0.30
CA ASP A 437 -10.55 8.89 1.71
C ASP A 437 -12.04 8.56 1.90
N LEU A 438 -12.33 7.75 2.94
CA LEU A 438 -13.69 7.44 3.36
C LEU A 438 -14.44 8.71 3.79
N ARG A 439 -13.75 9.61 4.49
CA ARG A 439 -14.25 10.95 4.75
C ARG A 439 -13.99 11.81 3.51
N PRO A 440 -15.00 12.53 3.00
CA PRO A 440 -14.78 13.42 1.87
C PRO A 440 -13.86 14.58 2.26
N TYR A 441 -12.67 14.66 1.66
CA TYR A 441 -11.84 15.87 1.68
C TYR A 441 -11.64 16.42 0.27
N ILE A 442 -11.35 17.71 0.25
CA ILE A 442 -10.85 18.43 -0.92
C ILE A 442 -9.40 18.84 -0.63
N ALA A 443 -8.49 18.55 -1.56
CA ALA A 443 -7.18 19.16 -1.61
C ALA A 443 -7.21 20.34 -2.58
N THR A 444 -6.62 21.47 -2.21
CA THR A 444 -6.68 22.68 -3.02
C THR A 444 -5.43 23.55 -2.92
N LYS A 445 -5.14 24.29 -3.99
CA LYS A 445 -4.21 25.42 -4.02
C LYS A 445 -4.87 26.75 -3.67
N ALA A 446 -6.19 26.78 -3.51
CA ALA A 446 -6.90 27.97 -3.07
C ALA A 446 -6.46 28.37 -1.65
N PRO A 447 -6.22 29.67 -1.39
CA PRO A 447 -6.15 30.17 -0.04
C PRO A 447 -7.43 29.82 0.72
N TYR A 448 -7.31 29.55 2.02
CA TYR A 448 -8.45 29.17 2.87
C TYR A 448 -9.64 30.13 2.73
N GLU A 449 -9.40 31.45 2.77
CA GLU A 449 -10.48 32.44 2.64
C GLU A 449 -11.16 32.42 1.26
N ALA A 450 -10.41 32.14 0.19
CA ALA A 450 -10.99 32.05 -1.15
C ALA A 450 -11.99 30.87 -1.25
N VAL A 451 -11.72 29.76 -0.55
CA VAL A 451 -12.67 28.64 -0.46
C VAL A 451 -13.93 29.07 0.28
N LEU A 452 -13.80 29.78 1.41
CA LEU A 452 -14.95 30.24 2.18
C LEU A 452 -15.79 31.27 1.40
N GLU A 453 -15.15 32.22 0.72
CA GLU A 453 -15.81 33.20 -0.15
C GLU A 453 -16.57 32.52 -1.29
N MET A 454 -15.98 31.49 -1.91
CA MET A 454 -16.64 30.72 -2.95
C MET A 454 -17.92 30.06 -2.42
N VAL A 455 -17.86 29.41 -1.26
CA VAL A 455 -19.04 28.79 -0.64
C VAL A 455 -20.11 29.84 -0.31
N ARG A 456 -19.74 30.99 0.28
CA ARG A 456 -20.69 32.09 0.56
C ARG A 456 -21.34 32.64 -0.70
N LYS A 457 -20.57 32.76 -1.79
CA LYS A 457 -21.08 33.23 -3.10
C LYS A 457 -22.12 32.25 -3.65
N MET A 458 -21.84 30.95 -3.61
CA MET A 458 -22.78 29.92 -4.08
C MET A 458 -24.05 29.86 -3.21
N ASP A 459 -23.92 30.00 -1.88
CA ASP A 459 -25.04 30.07 -0.93
C ASP A 459 -25.97 31.27 -1.18
N SER A 460 -25.41 32.40 -1.66
CA SER A 460 -26.20 33.59 -2.00
C SER A 460 -26.92 33.55 -3.36
N THR A 461 -26.63 32.52 -4.17
CA THR A 461 -27.14 32.37 -5.55
C THR A 461 -28.31 31.38 -5.64
N GLU A 462 -28.56 30.60 -4.59
CA GLU A 462 -29.76 29.75 -4.38
C GLU A 462 -30.88 30.54 -3.67
#